data_AF-A0A969YNW1-F1
#
_entry.id   AF-A0A969YNW1-F1
#
_cell.length_a   1.000
_cell.length_b   1.000
_cell.length_c   1.000
_cell.angle_alpha   90.00
_cell.angle_beta   90.00
_cell.angle_gamma   90.00
#
_symmetry.space_group_name_H-M   'P 1'
#
loop_
_entity.id
_entity.type
_entity.pdbx_description
1 polymer ?
#
loop_
_entity_poly.entity_id
_entity_poly.type
_entity_poly.pdbx_seq_one_letter_code
_entity_poly.pdbx_strand_id
1 'polypeptide(L)'
;MEPLALNELTAIKSMVLRWKETYLRDAPPEGGGEFLVEEFQEEITSYVVPYVRRLYETNYLTEEEVREFLGSCYLQVEELQNSMKEMEHSWLRIADNG
;
A
#
# COMPACT_ATOMS: atom_id res chain seq x y z
N MET A 1 9.16 -5.97 20.01
CA MET A 1 9.87 -5.09 19.07
C MET A 1 10.87 -4.17 19.76
N GLU A 2 12.10 -4.09 19.25
CA GLU A 2 13.12 -3.10 19.65
C GLU A 2 12.74 -1.67 19.20
N PRO A 3 13.08 -0.59 19.95
CA PRO A 3 12.68 0.78 19.61
C PRO A 3 13.19 1.27 18.25
N LEU A 4 14.39 0.86 17.83
CA LEU A 4 14.92 1.20 16.51
C LEU A 4 14.08 0.58 15.39
N ALA A 5 13.76 -0.71 15.51
CA ALA A 5 12.94 -1.42 14.54
C ALA A 5 11.53 -0.83 14.45
N LEU A 6 10.94 -0.43 15.58
CA LEU A 6 9.65 0.27 15.60
C LEU A 6 9.68 1.58 14.81
N ASN A 7 10.74 2.38 14.96
CA ASN A 7 10.90 3.64 14.22
C ASN A 7 11.06 3.40 12.72
N GLU A 8 11.85 2.39 12.34
CA GLU A 8 12.06 2.03 10.93
C GLU A 8 10.77 1.52 10.29
N LEU A 9 10.03 0.63 10.95
CA LEU A 9 8.73 0.15 10.47
C LEU A 9 7.69 1.28 10.37
N THR A 10 7.69 2.22 11.32
CA THR A 10 6.81 3.39 11.26
C THR A 10 7.14 4.25 10.04
N ALA A 11 8.42 4.52 9.78
CA ALA A 11 8.85 5.30 8.62
C ALA A 11 8.45 4.63 7.29
N ILE A 12 8.62 3.31 7.19
CA ILE A 12 8.22 2.52 6.02
C ILE A 12 6.71 2.58 5.83
N LYS A 13 5.92 2.40 6.89
CA LYS A 13 4.47 2.50 6.79
C LYS A 13 4.03 3.88 6.29
N SER A 14 4.63 4.95 6.78
CA SER A 14 4.36 6.31 6.28
C SER A 14 4.80 6.52 4.83
N MET A 15 5.79 5.78 4.33
CA MET A 15 6.18 5.81 2.92
C MET A 15 5.14 5.09 2.04
N VAL A 16 4.70 3.88 2.44
CA VAL A 16 3.67 3.11 1.75
C VAL A 16 2.36 3.91 1.62
N LEU A 17 1.95 4.60 2.69
CA LEU A 17 0.76 5.46 2.66
C LEU A 17 0.89 6.62 1.68
N ARG A 18 2.07 7.26 1.60
CA ARG A 18 2.32 8.35 0.64
C ARG A 18 2.37 7.88 -0.81
N TRP A 19 2.85 6.67 -1.06
CA TRP A 19 2.76 6.04 -2.38
C TRP A 19 1.30 5.81 -2.76
N LYS A 20 0.50 5.19 -1.89
CA LYS A 20 -0.94 5.01 -2.09
C LYS A 20 -1.66 6.32 -2.43
N GLU A 21 -1.38 7.40 -1.68
CA GLU A 21 -1.94 8.74 -1.97
C GLU A 21 -1.55 9.27 -3.36
N THR A 22 -0.35 8.93 -3.83
CA THR A 22 0.10 9.30 -5.17
C THR A 22 -0.64 8.52 -6.25
N TYR A 23 -0.74 7.20 -6.12
CA TYR A 23 -1.53 6.37 -7.04
C TYR A 23 -3.01 6.79 -7.09
N LEU A 24 -3.62 7.12 -5.94
CA LEU A 24 -5.00 7.63 -5.90
C LEU A 24 -5.17 8.95 -6.65
N ARG A 25 -4.21 9.86 -6.55
CA ARG A 25 -4.25 11.16 -7.24
C ARG A 25 -4.09 10.98 -8.76
N ASP A 26 -3.28 10.02 -9.17
CA ASP A 26 -2.94 9.80 -10.57
C ASP A 26 -3.95 8.87 -11.27
N ALA A 27 -4.81 8.19 -10.50
CA ALA A 27 -5.87 7.31 -11.00
C ALA A 27 -6.94 8.07 -11.80
N PRO A 28 -7.28 7.62 -13.03
CA PRO A 28 -8.38 8.19 -13.79
C PRO A 28 -9.73 7.96 -13.10
N PRO A 29 -10.56 9.01 -12.91
CA PRO A 29 -11.85 8.87 -12.25
C PRO A 29 -12.87 8.05 -13.05
N GLU A 30 -12.68 7.90 -14.36
CA GLU A 30 -13.54 7.12 -15.26
C GLU A 30 -13.20 5.62 -15.33
N GLY A 31 -12.18 5.16 -14.59
CA GLY A 31 -11.70 3.77 -14.61
C GLY A 31 -10.49 3.53 -15.53
N GLY A 32 -9.99 2.30 -15.59
CA GLY A 32 -8.82 1.92 -16.40
C GLY A 32 -7.46 2.09 -15.71
N GLY A 33 -7.46 2.37 -14.41
CA GLY A 33 -6.26 2.52 -13.59
C GLY A 33 -5.79 1.24 -12.90
N GLU A 34 -6.27 0.06 -13.28
CA GLU A 34 -5.99 -1.20 -12.58
C GLU A 34 -4.48 -1.52 -12.52
N PHE A 35 -3.73 -1.11 -13.54
CA PHE A 35 -2.27 -1.26 -13.59
C PHE A 35 -1.56 -0.50 -12.46
N LEU A 36 -2.12 0.62 -11.98
CA LEU A 36 -1.56 1.38 -10.85
C LEU A 36 -1.60 0.58 -9.54
N VAL A 37 -2.60 -0.31 -9.39
CA VAL A 37 -2.68 -1.22 -8.24
C VAL A 37 -1.57 -2.27 -8.32
N GLU A 38 -1.30 -2.79 -9.51
CA GLU A 38 -0.22 -3.76 -9.75
C GLU A 38 1.15 -3.13 -9.52
N GLU A 39 1.38 -1.92 -10.03
CA GLU A 39 2.62 -1.15 -9.79
C GLU A 39 2.85 -0.90 -8.30
N PHE A 40 1.82 -0.47 -7.57
CA PHE A 40 1.92 -0.25 -6.14
C PHE A 40 2.25 -1.54 -5.37
N GLN A 41 1.63 -2.66 -5.74
CA GLN A 41 1.94 -3.96 -5.15
C GLN A 41 3.39 -4.39 -5.45
N GLU A 42 3.87 -4.12 -6.67
CA GLU A 42 5.24 -4.43 -7.06
C GLU A 42 6.26 -3.59 -6.29
N GLU A 43 5.99 -2.32 -6.02
CA GLU A 43 6.85 -1.47 -5.18
C GLU A 43 6.94 -1.99 -3.74
N ILE A 44 5.83 -2.40 -3.13
CA ILE A 44 5.83 -3.03 -1.80
C ILE A 44 6.69 -4.30 -1.83
N THR A 45 6.48 -5.15 -2.84
CA THR A 45 7.21 -6.42 -2.98
C THR A 45 8.71 -6.19 -3.19
N SER A 46 9.08 -5.18 -3.97
CA SER A 46 10.46 -4.93 -4.38
C SER A 46 11.26 -4.16 -3.34
N TYR A 47 10.62 -3.29 -2.55
CA TYR A 47 11.33 -2.40 -1.62
C TYR A 47 11.04 -2.70 -0.15
N VAL A 48 9.78 -2.99 0.21
CA VAL A 48 9.39 -3.18 1.62
C VAL A 48 9.75 -4.59 2.09
N VAL A 49 9.40 -5.62 1.32
CA VAL A 49 9.63 -7.02 1.71
C VAL A 49 11.11 -7.32 1.99
N PRO A 50 12.09 -6.92 1.13
CA PRO A 50 13.50 -7.20 1.41
C PRO A 50 14.01 -6.50 2.67
N TYR A 51 13.51 -5.31 2.96
CA TYR A 51 13.91 -4.56 4.15
C TYR A 51 13.38 -5.21 5.43
N VAL A 52 12.08 -5.56 5.46
CA VAL A 52 11.47 -6.23 6.61
C VAL A 52 12.10 -7.61 6.83
N ARG A 53 12.40 -8.34 5.75
CA ARG A 53 13.15 -9.60 5.83
C ARG A 53 14.52 -9.41 6.49
N ARG A 54 15.25 -8.34 6.16
CA ARG A 54 16.55 -8.06 6.80
C ARG A 54 16.42 -7.84 8.30
N LEU A 55 15.38 -7.13 8.75
CA LEU A 55 15.13 -6.93 10.19
C LEU A 55 14.82 -8.25 10.92
N TYR A 56 14.11 -9.16 10.26
CA TYR A 56 13.89 -10.50 10.76
C TYR A 56 15.17 -11.32 10.84
N GLU A 57 15.95 -11.36 9.76
CA GLU A 57 17.23 -12.11 9.69
C GLU A 57 18.27 -11.61 10.72
N THR A 58 18.14 -10.35 11.17
CA THR A 58 18.99 -9.75 12.19
C THR A 58 18.37 -9.77 13.59
N ASN A 59 17.28 -10.52 13.79
CA ASN A 59 16.56 -10.73 15.05
C ASN A 59 15.95 -9.46 15.69
N TYR A 60 15.71 -8.40 14.90
CA TYR A 60 14.98 -7.22 15.36
C TYR A 60 13.45 -7.42 15.37
N LEU A 61 12.96 -8.38 14.56
CA LEU A 61 11.56 -8.73 14.45
C LEU A 61 11.34 -10.23 14.66
N THR A 62 10.21 -10.58 15.26
CA THR A 62 9.69 -11.94 15.25
C THR A 62 8.98 -12.25 13.93
N GLU A 63 8.72 -13.54 13.67
CA GLU A 63 7.94 -13.95 12.49
C GLU A 63 6.51 -13.36 12.52
N GLU A 64 5.91 -13.27 13.70
CA GLU A 64 4.60 -12.66 13.91
C GLU A 64 4.61 -11.18 13.56
N GLU A 65 5.59 -10.42 14.07
CA GLU A 65 5.74 -8.98 13.76
C GLU A 65 5.96 -8.73 12.27
N VAL A 66 6.73 -9.58 11.58
CA VAL A 66 6.89 -9.53 10.11
C VAL A 66 5.57 -9.74 9.40
N ARG A 67 4.82 -10.76 9.79
CA ARG A 67 3.54 -11.12 9.16
C ARG A 67 2.51 -10.02 9.34
N GLU A 68 2.38 -9.49 10.55
CA GLU A 68 1.49 -8.38 10.85
C GLU A 68 1.87 -7.13 10.05
N PHE A 69 3.16 -6.77 10.02
CA PHE A 69 3.61 -5.59 9.33
C PHE A 69 3.42 -5.68 7.81
N LEU A 70 3.86 -6.77 7.18
CA LEU A 70 3.69 -6.99 5.75
C LEU A 70 2.21 -7.12 5.38
N GLY A 71 1.40 -7.81 6.20
CA GLY A 71 -0.04 -7.86 6.03
C GLY A 71 -0.67 -6.47 6.03
N SER A 72 -0.23 -5.59 6.94
CA SER A 72 -0.71 -4.20 6.97
C SER A 72 -0.31 -3.39 5.74
N CYS A 73 0.84 -3.70 5.12
CA CYS A 73 1.27 -3.06 3.86
C CYS A 73 0.44 -3.56 2.68
N TYR A 74 0.21 -4.88 2.56
CA TYR A 74 -0.62 -5.43 1.50
C TYR A 74 -2.10 -5.04 1.61
N LEU A 75 -2.62 -4.84 2.82
CA LEU A 75 -3.97 -4.29 3.01
C LEU A 75 -4.12 -2.91 2.34
N GLN A 76 -3.04 -2.12 2.22
CA GLN A 76 -3.10 -0.84 1.52
C GLN A 76 -3.32 -1.01 0.01
N VAL A 77 -2.93 -2.14 -0.59
CA VAL A 77 -3.21 -2.46 -1.99
C VAL A 77 -4.70 -2.69 -2.19
N GLU A 78 -5.32 -3.46 -1.30
CA GLU A 78 -6.77 -3.70 -1.32
C GLU A 78 -7.55 -2.39 -1.10
N GLU A 79 -7.11 -1.55 -0.16
CA GLU A 79 -7.72 -0.24 0.07
C GLU A 79 -7.60 0.68 -1.15
N LEU A 80 -6.44 0.71 -1.82
CA LEU A 80 -6.25 1.47 -3.07
C LEU A 80 -7.26 1.00 -4.14
N GLN A 81 -7.34 -0.31 -4.37
CA GLN A 81 -8.25 -0.90 -5.36
C GLN A 81 -9.71 -0.54 -5.07
N ASN A 82 -10.12 -0.61 -3.80
CA ASN A 82 -11.49 -0.28 -3.40
C ASN A 82 -11.79 1.22 -3.60
N SER A 83 -10.87 2.10 -3.21
CA SER A 83 -11.03 3.54 -3.42
C SER A 83 -11.13 3.91 -4.91
N MET A 84 -10.37 3.24 -5.78
CA MET A 84 -10.46 3.47 -7.23
C MET A 84 -11.81 3.03 -7.81
N LYS A 85 -12.34 1.88 -7.37
CA LYS A 85 -13.69 1.43 -7.76
C LYS A 85 -14.78 2.40 -7.29
N GLU A 86 -14.66 2.92 -6.07
CA GLU A 86 -15.59 3.92 -5.54
C GLU A 86 -15.56 5.23 -6.35
N MET A 87 -14.39 5.67 -6.78
CA MET A 87 -14.23 6.83 -7.68
C MET A 87 -14.94 6.60 -9.02
N GLU A 88 -14.68 5.46 -9.66
CA GLU A 88 -15.32 5.08 -10.93
C GLU A 88 -16.85 5.05 -10.82
N HIS A 89 -17.37 4.36 -9.81
CA HIS A 89 -18.81 4.33 -9.54
C HIS A 89 -19.40 5.72 -9.30
N SER A 90 -18.66 6.60 -8.61
CA SER A 90 -19.10 7.97 -8.36
C SER A 90 -19.12 8.79 -9.65
N TRP A 91 -18.11 8.63 -10.51
CA TRP A 91 -18.02 9.31 -11.79
C TRP A 91 -19.16 8.90 -12.74
N LEU A 92 -19.44 7.60 -12.86
CA LEU A 92 -20.53 7.08 -13.69
C LEU A 92 -21.89 7.66 -13.29
N ARG A 93 -22.15 7.77 -11.98
CA ARG A 93 -23.40 8.39 -11.48
C ARG A 93 -23.51 9.87 -11.82
N ILE A 94 -22.40 10.59 -11.92
CA ILE A 94 -22.41 12.00 -12.33
C ILE A 94 -22.65 12.10 -13.84
N ALA A 95 -21.99 11.24 -14.63
CA ALA A 95 -22.13 11.20 -16.08
C ALA A 95 -23.56 10.85 -16.53
N ASP A 96 -24.25 9.93 -15.83
CA ASP A 96 -25.63 9.52 -16.14
C ASP A 96 -26.70 10.59 -15.78
N ASN A 97 -26.35 11.55 -14.94
CA ASN A 97 -27.26 12.63 -14.49
C ASN A 97 -27.03 13.96 -15.23
N GLY A 98 -26.09 14.02 -16.18
CA GLY A 98 -25.68 15.20 -16.93
C GLY A 98 -26.27 15.34 -18.32
#